data_AF-A0A3P3XNT0-F1
#
_entry.id   AF-A0A3P3XNT0-F1
#
_cell.length_a   1.000
_cell.length_b   1.000
_cell.length_c   1.000
_cell.angle_alpha   90.00
_cell.angle_beta   90.00
_cell.angle_gamma   90.00
#
_symmetry.space_group_name_H-M   'P 1'
#
loop_
_entity.id
_entity.type
_entity.pdbx_description
1 polymer ?
#
loop_
_entity_poly.entity_id
_entity_poly.type
_entity_poly.pdbx_seq_one_letter_code
_entity_poly.pdbx_strand_id
1 'polypeptide(L)'
;MANEKHLYMIVHPNHSLIASQLEPEHFIKHYVQGSTRYFEGRLIFTEIDPEFRNPYFDIDTAYAELKPHEDGRPKATKFIKSYRVMEHMDYGALGKLYISNSLGDYVELESKPYEPSIDTDEFRIMLEVSPLRFIVLTKLNCHDFGQFITDPRNSKGAPKMAFTLLEFDAQEFLKEYEENPLIRCYVPGIHPARLVSAIEEVRTTPGKVVKGISLDCPIDRISYKYLKEGFMFAENGKPCKFYPYLDLDTVERKFYKFWKSM
;
A
#
# COMPACT_ATOMS: atom_id res chain seq x y z
N MET A 1 21.60 -17.86 -15.39
CA MET A 1 20.64 -16.74 -15.22
C MET A 1 19.37 -16.89 -16.07
N ALA A 2 19.23 -17.87 -16.97
CA ALA A 2 18.07 -17.97 -17.90
C ALA A 2 16.76 -18.57 -17.32
N ASN A 3 16.69 -18.87 -16.02
CA ASN A 3 15.58 -19.61 -15.40
C ASN A 3 15.16 -19.06 -14.02
N GLU A 4 15.61 -17.87 -13.65
CA GLU A 4 15.19 -17.26 -12.38
C GLU A 4 13.72 -16.85 -12.49
N LYS A 5 12.91 -17.33 -11.55
CA LYS A 5 11.46 -17.12 -11.52
C LYS A 5 11.15 -16.27 -10.30
N HIS A 6 10.42 -15.21 -10.53
CA HIS A 6 9.94 -14.32 -9.47
C HIS A 6 8.42 -14.43 -9.38
N LEU A 7 7.92 -14.27 -8.15
CA LEU A 7 6.52 -14.03 -7.88
C LEU A 7 6.35 -12.63 -7.33
N TYR A 8 5.40 -11.90 -7.91
CA TYR A 8 5.05 -10.57 -7.48
C TYR A 8 3.56 -10.51 -7.17
N MET A 9 3.21 -10.05 -5.97
CA MET A 9 1.87 -9.62 -5.65
C MET A 9 1.79 -8.11 -5.82
N ILE A 10 1.08 -7.67 -6.85
CA ILE A 10 0.75 -6.26 -7.03
C ILE A 10 -0.26 -5.89 -5.95
N VAL A 11 0.04 -4.85 -5.18
CA VAL A 11 -0.84 -4.25 -4.17
C VAL A 11 -1.62 -3.08 -4.75
N HIS A 12 -1.06 -2.38 -5.75
CA HIS A 12 -1.73 -1.37 -6.56
C HIS A 12 -1.10 -1.33 -7.96
N PRO A 13 -1.87 -1.29 -9.07
CA PRO A 13 -3.31 -0.99 -9.12
C PRO A 13 -4.26 -2.20 -9.20
N ASN A 14 -3.80 -3.36 -9.67
CA ASN A 14 -4.70 -4.43 -10.14
C ASN A 14 -4.76 -5.67 -9.23
N HIS A 15 -4.10 -5.61 -8.07
CA HIS A 15 -4.19 -6.61 -6.99
C HIS A 15 -3.84 -8.05 -7.43
N SER A 16 -2.98 -8.21 -8.44
CA SER A 16 -2.72 -9.50 -9.10
C SER A 16 -1.47 -10.21 -8.59
N LEU A 17 -1.51 -11.55 -8.58
CA LEU A 17 -0.34 -12.42 -8.41
C LEU A 17 0.21 -12.81 -9.78
N ILE A 18 1.51 -12.58 -9.98
CA ILE A 18 2.15 -12.66 -11.29
C ILE A 18 3.48 -13.38 -11.17
N ALA A 19 3.71 -14.34 -12.06
CA ALA A 19 5.03 -14.90 -12.30
C ALA A 19 5.78 -14.09 -13.36
N SER A 20 7.08 -13.91 -13.17
CA SER A 20 7.94 -13.08 -14.02
C SER A 20 9.35 -13.66 -14.11
N GLN A 21 10.02 -13.47 -15.25
CA GLN A 21 11.47 -13.70 -15.40
C GLN A 21 12.29 -12.40 -15.24
N LEU A 22 11.62 -11.30 -14.89
CA LEU A 22 12.24 -10.00 -14.65
C LEU A 22 12.43 -9.79 -13.15
N GLU A 23 13.63 -9.36 -12.79
CA GLU A 23 13.95 -8.74 -11.50
C GLU A 23 13.07 -7.51 -11.21
N PRO A 24 12.95 -7.08 -9.93
CA PRO A 24 12.03 -6.01 -9.53
C PRO A 24 12.15 -4.72 -10.36
N GLU A 25 13.36 -4.24 -10.60
CA GLU A 25 13.60 -3.01 -11.40
C GLU A 25 13.05 -3.14 -12.83
N HIS A 26 13.28 -4.27 -13.49
CA HIS A 26 12.82 -4.49 -14.86
C HIS A 26 11.31 -4.74 -14.90
N PHE A 27 10.76 -5.41 -13.87
CA PHE A 27 9.33 -5.61 -13.71
C PHE A 27 8.60 -4.26 -13.58
N ILE A 28 9.12 -3.33 -12.78
CA ILE A 28 8.58 -1.96 -12.64
C ILE A 28 8.53 -1.27 -14.01
N LYS A 29 9.66 -1.22 -14.72
CA LYS A 29 9.75 -0.56 -16.04
C LYS A 29 8.76 -1.17 -17.05
N HIS A 30 8.59 -2.49 -17.03
CA HIS A 30 7.60 -3.17 -17.88
C HIS A 30 6.17 -2.64 -17.65
N TYR A 31 5.79 -2.42 -16.39
CA TYR A 31 4.46 -1.93 -16.03
C TYR A 31 4.24 -0.44 -16.34
N VAL A 32 5.17 0.42 -15.93
CA VAL A 32 4.96 1.87 -15.93
C VAL A 32 5.44 2.56 -17.21
N GLN A 33 6.46 2.03 -17.88
CA GLN A 33 6.99 2.59 -19.14
C GLN A 33 6.59 1.75 -20.36
N GLY A 34 6.54 0.43 -20.21
CA GLY A 34 6.37 -0.52 -21.31
C GLY A 34 4.92 -0.91 -21.63
N SER A 35 3.95 -0.56 -20.78
CA SER A 35 2.55 -0.94 -20.99
C SER A 35 1.74 0.22 -21.55
N THR A 36 0.94 -0.04 -22.59
CA THR A 36 -0.04 0.93 -23.12
C THR A 36 -1.26 1.13 -22.21
N ARG A 37 -1.27 0.50 -21.02
CA ARG A 37 -2.46 0.29 -20.18
C ARG A 37 -2.45 1.09 -18.87
N TYR A 38 -1.30 1.58 -18.41
CA TYR A 38 -1.19 2.27 -17.12
C TYR A 38 -0.16 3.41 -17.19
N PHE A 39 -0.56 4.53 -17.79
CA PHE A 39 0.32 5.64 -18.17
C PHE A 39 0.59 6.67 -17.05
N GLU A 40 -0.35 6.85 -16.12
CA GLU A 40 -0.20 7.86 -15.04
C GLU A 40 0.33 7.27 -13.72
N GLY A 41 0.46 5.95 -13.63
CA GLY A 41 0.27 5.30 -12.35
C GLY A 41 1.52 4.71 -11.69
N ARG A 42 1.50 4.76 -10.35
CA ARG A 42 2.51 4.19 -9.47
C ARG A 42 2.29 2.69 -9.32
N LEU A 43 3.36 1.91 -9.27
CA LEU A 43 3.27 0.49 -8.97
C LEU A 43 3.64 0.28 -7.50
N ILE A 44 2.76 -0.39 -6.76
CA ILE A 44 3.09 -0.88 -5.42
C ILE A 44 2.96 -2.40 -5.48
N PHE A 45 4.02 -3.12 -5.17
CA PHE A 45 4.03 -4.58 -5.20
C PHE A 45 5.03 -5.15 -4.21
N THR A 46 4.84 -6.40 -3.84
CA THR A 46 5.76 -7.13 -2.99
C THR A 46 6.27 -8.37 -3.69
N GLU A 47 7.53 -8.69 -3.47
CA GLU A 47 8.10 -10.00 -3.78
C GLU A 47 7.42 -11.07 -2.93
N ILE A 48 7.15 -12.21 -3.54
CA ILE A 48 6.67 -13.41 -2.85
C ILE A 48 7.77 -14.47 -2.98
N ASP A 49 7.99 -15.23 -1.91
CA ASP A 49 8.83 -16.43 -1.95
C ASP A 49 8.48 -17.28 -3.19
N PRO A 50 9.43 -17.54 -4.11
CA PRO A 50 9.19 -18.33 -5.32
C PRO A 50 8.66 -19.74 -5.05
N GLU A 51 8.92 -20.28 -3.86
CA GLU A 51 8.47 -21.60 -3.40
C GLU A 51 7.09 -21.56 -2.74
N PHE A 52 6.51 -20.37 -2.52
CA PHE A 52 5.16 -20.24 -1.96
C PHE A 52 4.12 -21.00 -2.80
N ARG A 53 3.26 -21.76 -2.13
CA ARG A 53 2.13 -22.46 -2.74
C ARG A 53 0.89 -22.30 -1.88
N ASN A 54 -0.25 -22.15 -2.55
CA ASN A 54 -1.56 -22.14 -1.92
C ASN A 54 -2.57 -22.76 -2.91
N PRO A 55 -3.51 -23.62 -2.48
CA PRO A 55 -4.49 -24.24 -3.38
C PRO A 55 -5.31 -23.26 -4.23
N TYR A 56 -5.40 -21.99 -3.82
CA TYR A 56 -6.10 -20.94 -4.57
C TYR A 56 -5.30 -20.43 -5.80
N PHE A 57 -3.99 -20.65 -5.84
CA PHE A 57 -3.09 -20.17 -6.89
C PHE A 57 -2.47 -21.33 -7.69
N ASP A 58 -2.70 -21.35 -9.00
CA ASP A 58 -2.10 -22.33 -9.92
C ASP A 58 -0.69 -21.89 -10.36
N ILE A 59 0.23 -21.84 -9.39
CA ILE A 59 1.59 -21.30 -9.58
C ILE A 59 2.43 -22.22 -10.46
N ASP A 60 2.33 -23.53 -10.29
CA ASP A 60 3.17 -24.47 -11.04
C ASP A 60 2.83 -24.47 -12.54
N THR A 61 1.55 -24.35 -12.90
CA THR A 61 1.15 -24.17 -14.30
C THR A 61 1.67 -22.84 -14.86
N ALA A 62 1.54 -21.75 -14.10
CA ALA A 62 2.08 -20.45 -14.52
C ALA A 62 3.60 -20.51 -14.74
N TYR A 63 4.34 -21.20 -13.87
CA TYR A 63 5.77 -21.42 -14.00
C TYR A 63 6.15 -22.31 -15.18
N ALA A 64 5.36 -23.34 -15.50
CA ALA A 64 5.59 -24.19 -16.66
C ALA A 64 5.42 -23.42 -17.98
N GLU A 65 4.54 -22.40 -17.98
CA GLU A 65 4.28 -21.52 -19.11
C GLU A 65 5.14 -20.25 -19.13
N LEU A 66 5.94 -20.02 -18.09
CA LEU A 66 6.86 -18.88 -17.98
C LEU A 66 8.12 -19.14 -18.81
N LYS A 67 7.95 -19.11 -20.13
CA LYS A 67 9.01 -19.36 -21.12
C LYS A 67 9.41 -18.06 -21.83
N PRO A 68 10.73 -17.83 -22.07
CA PRO A 68 11.19 -16.72 -22.89
C PRO A 68 10.49 -16.68 -24.26
N HIS A 69 10.45 -15.49 -24.85
CA HIS A 69 10.00 -15.30 -26.23
C HIS A 69 10.95 -16.01 -27.21
N GLU A 70 10.49 -16.26 -28.44
CA GLU A 70 11.29 -16.92 -29.50
C GLU A 70 12.61 -16.18 -29.79
N ASP A 71 12.62 -14.86 -29.59
CA ASP A 71 13.79 -13.99 -29.73
C ASP A 71 14.73 -14.00 -28.51
N GLY A 72 14.45 -14.85 -27.52
CA GLY A 72 15.23 -15.00 -26.29
C GLY A 72 14.92 -13.97 -25.21
N ARG A 73 14.05 -12.98 -25.44
CA ARG A 73 13.68 -12.01 -24.40
C ARG A 73 12.92 -12.69 -23.26
N PRO A 74 13.19 -12.32 -21.99
CA PRO A 74 12.48 -12.88 -20.84
C PRO A 74 10.99 -12.58 -20.91
N LYS A 75 10.17 -13.53 -20.43
CA LYS A 75 8.74 -13.33 -20.25
C LYS A 75 8.50 -12.40 -19.07
N ALA A 76 8.04 -11.19 -19.39
CA ALA A 76 7.84 -10.14 -18.39
C ALA A 76 6.71 -10.44 -17.39
N THR A 77 5.62 -11.03 -17.86
CA THR A 77 4.46 -11.31 -17.02
C THR A 77 3.74 -12.59 -17.43
N LYS A 78 3.35 -13.38 -16.44
CA LYS A 78 2.36 -14.43 -16.53
C LYS A 78 1.41 -14.29 -15.33
N PHE A 79 0.19 -13.83 -15.59
CA PHE A 79 -0.83 -13.67 -14.54
C PHE A 79 -1.27 -15.03 -14.01
N ILE A 80 -1.31 -15.16 -12.69
CA ILE A 80 -1.76 -16.37 -11.98
C ILE A 80 -3.19 -16.16 -11.49
N LYS A 81 -3.44 -15.01 -10.84
CA LYS A 81 -4.75 -14.64 -10.30
C LYS A 81 -4.85 -13.14 -10.13
N SER A 82 -6.07 -12.60 -10.25
CA SER A 82 -6.35 -11.17 -10.06
C SER A 82 -7.43 -10.88 -9.01
N TYR A 83 -8.10 -11.91 -8.49
CA TYR A 83 -9.19 -11.76 -7.52
C TYR A 83 -8.83 -12.40 -6.20
N ARG A 84 -9.08 -11.71 -5.08
CA ARG A 84 -8.82 -12.15 -3.69
C ARG A 84 -7.40 -12.64 -3.43
N VAL A 85 -6.41 -12.13 -4.18
CA VAL A 85 -5.01 -12.55 -4.03
C VAL A 85 -4.52 -12.31 -2.60
N MET A 86 -4.73 -11.11 -2.08
CA MET A 86 -4.30 -10.76 -0.72
C MET A 86 -4.91 -11.67 0.36
N GLU A 87 -6.20 -12.00 0.25
CA GLU A 87 -6.90 -12.87 1.21
C GLU A 87 -6.28 -14.28 1.30
N HIS A 88 -5.80 -14.80 0.18
CA HIS A 88 -5.18 -16.13 0.08
C HIS A 88 -3.65 -16.12 0.24
N MET A 89 -3.04 -14.95 0.44
CA MET A 89 -1.60 -14.82 0.61
C MET A 89 -1.17 -15.08 2.06
N ASP A 90 -0.10 -15.85 2.28
CA ASP A 90 0.53 -15.90 3.60
C ASP A 90 1.51 -14.73 3.73
N TYR A 91 1.31 -13.89 4.74
CA TYR A 91 2.18 -12.73 4.95
C TYR A 91 3.61 -13.09 5.36
N GLY A 92 3.85 -14.33 5.80
CA GLY A 92 5.19 -14.88 5.99
C GLY A 92 5.97 -15.04 4.68
N ALA A 93 5.27 -15.23 3.55
CA ALA A 93 5.90 -15.37 2.24
C ALA A 93 6.25 -14.03 1.57
N LEU A 94 5.85 -12.89 2.16
CA LEU A 94 6.17 -11.57 1.61
C LEU A 94 7.63 -11.22 1.87
N GLY A 95 8.35 -10.96 0.77
CA GLY A 95 9.70 -10.41 0.72
C GLY A 95 9.70 -8.90 0.82
N LYS A 96 10.51 -8.22 0.01
CA LYS A 96 10.57 -6.75 -0.03
C LYS A 96 9.28 -6.16 -0.62
N LEU A 97 8.99 -4.93 -0.24
CA LEU A 97 7.92 -4.11 -0.82
C LEU A 97 8.54 -3.01 -1.66
N TYR A 98 8.00 -2.77 -2.85
CA TYR A 98 8.47 -1.79 -3.80
C TYR A 98 7.39 -0.76 -4.05
N ILE A 99 7.78 0.52 -4.04
CA ILE A 99 6.92 1.66 -4.38
C ILE A 99 7.61 2.40 -5.53
N SER A 100 6.96 2.43 -6.70
CA SER A 100 7.50 3.13 -7.87
C SER A 100 6.75 4.42 -8.18
N ASN A 101 7.44 5.34 -8.86
CA ASN A 101 6.79 6.45 -9.56
C ASN A 101 6.39 6.02 -10.99
N SER A 102 5.78 6.93 -11.75
CA SER A 102 5.43 6.71 -13.16
C SER A 102 6.64 6.70 -14.11
N LEU A 103 7.80 7.19 -13.66
CA LEU A 103 9.06 7.15 -14.39
C LEU A 103 9.81 5.82 -14.22
N GLY A 104 9.31 4.89 -13.41
CA GLY A 104 9.95 3.61 -13.13
C GLY A 104 11.13 3.66 -12.17
N ASP A 105 11.36 4.79 -11.51
CA ASP A 105 12.20 4.83 -10.32
C ASP A 105 11.40 4.36 -9.11
N TYR A 106 12.08 3.86 -8.08
CA TYR A 106 11.43 3.22 -6.95
C TYR A 106 12.19 3.39 -5.64
N VAL A 107 11.49 3.07 -4.55
CA VAL A 107 12.05 2.78 -3.23
C VAL A 107 11.71 1.34 -2.90
N GLU A 108 12.69 0.61 -2.37
CA GLU A 108 12.48 -0.71 -1.78
C GLU A 108 12.46 -0.62 -0.25
N LEU A 109 11.51 -1.34 0.36
CA LEU A 109 11.29 -1.39 1.79
C LEU A 109 11.42 -2.83 2.27
N GLU A 110 12.19 -3.01 3.34
CA GLU A 110 12.35 -4.30 4.02
C GLU A 110 11.39 -4.39 5.20
N SER A 111 10.78 -5.55 5.39
CA SER A 111 9.85 -5.74 6.51
C SER A 111 10.57 -5.77 7.84
N LYS A 112 9.96 -5.22 8.89
CA LYS A 112 10.42 -5.31 10.28
C LYS A 112 9.24 -5.60 11.21
N PRO A 113 9.48 -6.13 12.42
CA PRO A 113 8.44 -6.16 13.45
C PRO A 113 7.84 -4.76 13.64
N TYR A 114 6.52 -4.68 13.76
CA TYR A 114 5.88 -3.41 14.09
C TYR A 114 6.05 -3.12 15.58
N GLU A 115 6.60 -1.95 15.87
CA GLU A 115 6.61 -1.37 17.21
C GLU A 115 5.67 -0.17 17.16
N PRO A 116 4.58 -0.18 17.95
CA PRO A 116 3.69 0.97 18.03
C PRO A 116 4.48 2.24 18.33
N SER A 117 4.30 3.27 17.52
CA SER A 117 4.89 4.57 17.77
C SER A 117 4.41 5.08 19.14
N ILE A 118 5.29 5.77 19.88
CA ILE A 118 4.91 6.52 21.10
C ILE A 118 4.21 7.82 20.66
N ASP A 119 3.27 7.69 19.74
CA ASP A 119 2.63 8.82 19.08
C ASP A 119 1.37 9.21 19.85
N THR A 120 1.39 10.43 20.37
CA THR A 120 0.32 11.04 21.15
C THR A 120 -0.82 11.60 20.31
N ASP A 121 -0.77 11.44 18.99
CA ASP A 121 -1.80 11.93 18.08
C ASP A 121 -3.17 11.32 18.42
N GLU A 122 -4.16 12.20 18.64
CA GLU A 122 -5.56 11.82 18.89
C GLU A 122 -6.17 11.11 17.68
N PHE A 123 -5.78 11.50 16.47
CA PHE A 123 -6.34 11.01 15.22
C PHE A 123 -5.27 10.64 14.21
N ARG A 124 -5.55 9.61 13.42
CA ARG A 124 -4.76 9.16 12.28
C ARG A 124 -5.65 9.07 11.05
N ILE A 125 -5.05 9.25 9.88
CA ILE A 125 -5.71 9.08 8.60
C ILE A 125 -5.13 7.84 7.91
N MET A 126 -5.90 6.77 7.93
CA MET A 126 -5.57 5.50 7.28
C MET A 126 -5.95 5.57 5.81
N LEU A 127 -4.99 5.21 4.96
CA LEU A 127 -5.13 5.03 3.53
C LEU A 127 -5.26 3.54 3.28
N GLU A 128 -6.48 3.03 3.11
CA GLU A 128 -6.70 1.64 2.71
C GLU A 128 -6.30 1.48 1.24
N VAL A 129 -5.44 0.50 0.94
CA VAL A 129 -4.83 0.37 -0.37
C VAL A 129 -5.37 -0.85 -1.11
N SER A 130 -5.49 -1.97 -0.41
CA SER A 130 -5.99 -3.24 -0.96
C SER A 130 -6.51 -4.15 0.16
N PRO A 131 -7.53 -5.00 -0.09
CA PRO A 131 -8.40 -4.99 -1.26
C PRO A 131 -9.41 -3.83 -1.25
N LEU A 132 -9.65 -3.22 -0.09
CA LEU A 132 -10.49 -2.02 0.05
C LEU A 132 -9.66 -0.76 -0.18
N ARG A 133 -10.35 0.35 -0.43
CA ARG A 133 -9.73 1.60 -0.91
C ARG A 133 -10.28 2.85 -0.22
N PHE A 134 -10.81 2.77 0.99
CA PHE A 134 -11.32 3.95 1.67
C PHE A 134 -10.18 4.82 2.23
N ILE A 135 -10.48 6.09 2.50
CA ILE A 135 -9.68 6.89 3.43
C ILE A 135 -10.47 6.99 4.72
N VAL A 136 -9.82 6.74 5.84
CA VAL A 136 -10.47 6.58 7.14
C VAL A 136 -9.77 7.41 8.20
N LEU A 137 -10.54 8.25 8.91
CA LEU A 137 -10.11 8.93 10.13
C LEU A 137 -10.35 8.01 11.33
N THR A 138 -9.36 7.82 12.19
CA THR A 138 -9.45 6.89 13.33
C THR A 138 -8.66 7.36 14.54
N LYS A 139 -9.11 6.97 15.74
CA LYS A 139 -8.36 7.10 17.01
C LYS A 139 -7.40 5.91 17.25
N LEU A 140 -7.53 4.84 16.47
CA LEU A 140 -6.74 3.63 16.62
C LEU A 140 -5.33 3.82 16.02
N ASN A 141 -4.32 3.26 16.68
CA ASN A 141 -3.01 3.07 16.06
C ASN A 141 -3.07 2.03 14.93
N CYS A 142 -1.97 1.84 14.21
CA CYS A 142 -1.91 0.96 13.05
C CYS A 142 -2.23 -0.51 13.39
N HIS A 143 -1.71 -1.01 14.51
CA HIS A 143 -1.97 -2.38 14.95
C HIS A 143 -3.46 -2.57 15.25
N ASP A 144 -4.04 -1.71 16.07
CA ASP A 144 -5.42 -1.83 16.53
C ASP A 144 -6.41 -1.58 15.39
N PHE A 145 -6.10 -0.65 14.47
CA PHE A 145 -6.86 -0.49 13.24
C PHE A 145 -6.79 -1.75 12.38
N GLY A 146 -5.60 -2.36 12.23
CA GLY A 146 -5.41 -3.62 11.53
C GLY A 146 -6.28 -4.75 12.09
N GLN A 147 -6.29 -4.92 13.42
CA GLN A 147 -7.15 -5.90 14.09
C GLN A 147 -8.64 -5.59 13.89
N PHE A 148 -9.04 -4.31 14.00
CA PHE A 148 -10.41 -3.87 13.83
C PHE A 148 -10.94 -4.07 12.40
N ILE A 149 -10.17 -3.66 11.37
CA ILE A 149 -10.61 -3.69 9.97
C ILE A 149 -10.57 -5.08 9.37
N THR A 150 -9.84 -6.01 10.00
CA THR A 150 -9.79 -7.41 9.58
C THR A 150 -10.63 -8.35 10.42
N ASP A 151 -11.26 -7.85 11.48
CA ASP A 151 -12.16 -8.64 12.32
C ASP A 151 -13.32 -9.20 11.46
N PRO A 152 -13.57 -10.52 11.44
CA PRO A 152 -14.64 -11.12 10.65
C PRO A 152 -16.05 -10.62 11.05
N ARG A 153 -16.20 -10.02 12.24
CA ARG A 153 -17.44 -9.38 12.69
C ARG A 153 -17.61 -7.97 12.12
N ASN A 154 -16.55 -7.37 11.61
CA ASN A 154 -16.58 -6.06 10.98
C ASN A 154 -17.00 -6.18 9.50
N SER A 155 -18.29 -5.96 9.25
CA SER A 155 -18.88 -5.98 7.90
C SER A 155 -18.30 -4.98 6.89
N LYS A 156 -17.54 -3.98 7.35
CA LYS A 156 -16.92 -2.95 6.49
C LYS A 156 -15.49 -3.30 6.09
N GLY A 157 -14.95 -4.36 6.67
CA GLY A 157 -13.58 -4.80 6.50
C GLY A 157 -13.40 -5.88 5.45
N ALA A 158 -12.19 -6.42 5.42
CA ALA A 158 -11.85 -7.64 4.68
C ALA A 158 -10.92 -8.51 5.56
N PRO A 159 -10.90 -9.84 5.40
CA PRO A 159 -10.10 -10.72 6.25
C PRO A 159 -8.60 -10.38 6.28
N LYS A 160 -8.11 -9.76 5.21
CA LYS A 160 -6.74 -9.32 5.03
C LYS A 160 -6.72 -7.98 4.33
N MET A 161 -5.91 -7.06 4.85
CA MET A 161 -5.86 -5.67 4.40
C MET A 161 -4.41 -5.19 4.29
N ALA A 162 -4.14 -4.38 3.28
CA ALA A 162 -2.96 -3.55 3.16
C ALA A 162 -3.37 -2.07 3.23
N PHE A 163 -2.73 -1.33 4.13
CA PHE A 163 -2.99 0.10 4.32
C PHE A 163 -1.72 0.83 4.73
N THR A 164 -1.75 2.16 4.67
CA THR A 164 -0.69 3.04 5.16
C THR A 164 -1.31 4.27 5.82
N LEU A 165 -0.48 5.23 6.25
CA LEU A 165 -0.89 6.43 6.97
C LEU A 165 -0.50 7.66 6.18
N LEU A 166 -1.39 8.64 6.19
CA LEU A 166 -1.08 10.00 5.78
C LEU A 166 -0.47 10.76 6.97
N GLU A 167 0.56 11.56 6.71
CA GLU A 167 1.07 12.54 7.66
C GLU A 167 -0.04 13.55 8.00
N PHE A 168 -0.41 13.62 9.26
CA PHE A 168 -1.55 14.41 9.71
C PHE A 168 -1.47 14.71 11.21
N ASP A 169 -1.44 16.00 11.55
CA ASP A 169 -1.66 16.49 12.91
C ASP A 169 -3.04 17.16 12.98
N ALA A 170 -3.93 16.60 13.80
CA ALA A 170 -5.29 17.11 13.94
C ALA A 170 -5.36 18.47 14.63
N GLN A 171 -4.47 18.75 15.59
CA GLN A 171 -4.45 20.01 16.31
C GLN A 171 -3.94 21.14 15.41
N GLU A 172 -2.85 20.89 14.69
CA GLU A 172 -2.31 21.84 13.72
C GLU A 172 -3.34 22.14 12.63
N PHE A 173 -3.94 21.10 12.03
CA PHE A 173 -4.97 21.26 11.01
C PHE A 173 -6.17 22.09 11.50
N LEU A 174 -6.68 21.83 12.71
CA LEU A 174 -7.82 22.57 13.27
C LEU A 174 -7.47 24.04 13.49
N LYS A 175 -6.26 24.31 14.00
CA LYS A 175 -5.76 25.68 14.20
C LYS A 175 -5.65 26.42 12.87
N GLU A 176 -5.03 25.82 11.86
CA GLU A 176 -4.91 26.42 10.52
C GLU A 176 -6.29 26.70 9.90
N TYR A 177 -7.26 25.80 10.08
CA TYR A 177 -8.60 25.96 9.56
C TYR A 177 -9.38 27.10 10.24
N GLU A 178 -9.21 27.28 11.56
CA GLU A 178 -9.81 28.38 12.31
C GLU A 178 -9.26 29.74 11.83
N GLU A 179 -7.95 29.82 11.58
CA GLU A 179 -7.29 31.01 11.04
C GLU A 179 -7.69 31.28 9.58
N ASN A 180 -7.84 30.22 8.76
CA ASN A 180 -8.23 30.32 7.35
C ASN A 180 -9.07 29.11 6.89
N PRO A 181 -10.40 29.25 6.73
CA PRO A 181 -11.25 28.15 6.31
C PRO A 181 -11.08 27.72 4.83
N LEU A 182 -10.26 28.44 4.05
CA LEU A 182 -9.97 28.17 2.64
C LEU A 182 -8.64 27.43 2.43
N ILE A 183 -8.01 26.92 3.50
CA ILE A 183 -6.81 26.08 3.36
C ILE A 183 -7.07 24.86 2.46
N ARG A 184 -6.01 24.37 1.83
CA ARG A 184 -6.06 23.07 1.16
C ARG A 184 -6.13 21.97 2.21
N CYS A 185 -7.09 21.06 2.09
CA CYS A 185 -7.13 19.90 2.97
C CYS A 185 -5.91 19.01 2.78
N TYR A 186 -5.43 18.42 3.87
CA TYR A 186 -4.30 17.49 3.86
C TYR A 186 -4.68 16.20 3.12
N VAL A 187 -5.97 15.83 3.20
CA VAL A 187 -6.52 14.66 2.49
C VAL A 187 -6.89 15.03 1.06
N PRO A 188 -6.30 14.38 0.04
CA PRO A 188 -6.60 14.67 -1.35
C PRO A 188 -8.08 14.51 -1.69
N GLY A 189 -8.63 15.49 -2.40
CA GLY A 189 -10.02 15.44 -2.88
C GLY A 189 -11.09 15.70 -1.81
N ILE A 190 -10.69 16.02 -0.57
CA ILE A 190 -11.62 16.33 0.52
C ILE A 190 -11.60 17.83 0.81
N HIS A 191 -12.77 18.43 1.04
CA HIS A 191 -12.88 19.80 1.51
C HIS A 191 -12.51 19.87 3.01
N PRO A 192 -11.71 20.84 3.48
CA PRO A 192 -11.26 20.90 4.88
C PRO A 192 -12.42 20.90 5.89
N ALA A 193 -13.51 21.62 5.63
CA ALA A 193 -14.73 21.59 6.47
C ALA A 193 -15.31 20.17 6.70
N ARG A 194 -15.17 19.26 5.72
CA ARG A 194 -15.61 17.86 5.88
C ARG A 194 -14.69 17.08 6.81
N LEU A 195 -13.39 17.37 6.78
CA LEU A 195 -12.43 16.76 7.70
C LEU A 195 -12.67 17.27 9.13
N VAL A 196 -12.89 18.57 9.33
CA VAL A 196 -13.29 19.15 10.62
C VAL A 196 -14.56 18.47 11.16
N SER A 197 -15.59 18.34 10.33
CA SER A 197 -16.84 17.67 10.72
C SER A 197 -16.61 16.20 11.10
N ALA A 198 -15.71 15.50 10.39
CA ALA A 198 -15.38 14.11 10.68
C ALA A 198 -14.62 13.97 12.01
N ILE A 199 -13.68 14.88 12.29
CA ILE A 199 -12.96 14.95 13.56
C ILE A 199 -13.94 15.14 14.71
N GLU A 200 -14.82 16.15 14.63
CA GLU A 200 -15.82 16.42 15.65
C GLU A 200 -16.79 15.25 15.84
N GLU A 201 -17.21 14.59 14.75
CA GLU A 201 -18.09 13.42 14.83
C GLU A 201 -17.43 12.26 15.60
N VAL A 202 -16.16 11.94 15.32
CA VAL A 202 -15.44 10.87 16.04
C VAL A 202 -15.08 11.27 17.47
N ARG A 203 -14.86 12.57 17.71
CA ARG A 203 -14.57 13.11 19.05
C ARG A 203 -15.78 13.01 19.97
N THR A 204 -16.96 13.40 19.47
CA THR A 204 -18.17 13.61 20.30
C THR A 204 -19.14 12.44 20.32
N THR A 205 -19.10 11.53 19.33
CA THR A 205 -20.01 10.37 19.30
C THR A 205 -19.51 9.26 20.24
N PRO A 206 -20.25 8.89 21.30
CA PRO A 206 -19.82 7.84 22.23
C PRO A 206 -19.58 6.49 21.52
N GLY A 207 -18.45 5.86 21.82
CA GLY A 207 -18.06 4.57 21.25
C GLY A 207 -17.58 4.62 19.79
N LYS A 208 -17.60 5.79 19.14
CA LYS A 208 -17.09 5.93 17.77
C LYS A 208 -15.58 6.16 17.79
N VAL A 209 -14.86 5.28 17.13
CA VAL A 209 -13.39 5.37 17.00
C VAL A 209 -12.93 5.54 15.55
N VAL A 210 -13.82 5.38 14.58
CA VAL A 210 -13.53 5.33 13.14
C VAL A 210 -14.60 6.06 12.33
N LYS A 211 -14.19 6.80 11.29
CA LYS A 211 -15.05 7.42 10.28
C LYS A 211 -14.40 7.35 8.90
N GLY A 212 -15.11 6.79 7.92
CA GLY A 212 -14.73 6.92 6.51
C GLY A 212 -14.90 8.36 6.03
N ILE A 213 -13.85 8.92 5.42
CA ILE A 213 -13.81 10.30 4.91
C ILE A 213 -13.72 10.38 3.37
N SER A 214 -13.18 9.34 2.70
CA SER A 214 -13.23 9.17 1.24
C SER A 214 -13.62 7.73 0.87
N LEU A 215 -14.26 7.57 -0.28
CA LEU A 215 -14.66 6.27 -0.84
C LEU A 215 -13.56 5.62 -1.69
N ASP A 216 -12.58 6.40 -2.14
CA ASP A 216 -11.43 5.92 -2.91
C ASP A 216 -10.14 6.61 -2.44
N CYS A 217 -9.10 5.81 -2.32
CA CYS A 217 -7.78 6.18 -1.83
C CYS A 217 -6.86 6.39 -3.05
N PRO A 218 -6.49 7.63 -3.39
CA PRO A 218 -5.64 7.91 -4.54
C PRO A 218 -4.16 7.74 -4.17
N ILE A 219 -3.77 6.56 -3.67
CA ILE A 219 -2.41 6.27 -3.19
C ILE A 219 -1.34 6.55 -4.26
N ASP A 220 -1.69 6.38 -5.53
CA ASP A 220 -0.88 6.69 -6.71
C ASP A 220 -0.64 8.20 -6.91
N ARG A 221 -1.42 9.05 -6.26
CA ARG A 221 -1.33 10.52 -6.35
C ARG A 221 -0.83 11.17 -5.05
N ILE A 222 -0.63 10.40 -3.99
CA ILE A 222 -0.10 10.89 -2.71
C ILE A 222 1.42 10.79 -2.74
N SER A 223 2.10 11.93 -2.65
CA SER A 223 3.56 11.98 -2.58
C SER A 223 4.09 11.17 -1.39
N TYR A 224 5.21 10.46 -1.58
CA TYR A 224 5.85 9.66 -0.54
C TYR A 224 6.16 10.49 0.72
N LYS A 225 6.43 11.80 0.57
CA LYS A 225 6.70 12.73 1.68
C LYS A 225 5.54 12.98 2.62
N TYR A 226 4.32 12.64 2.20
CA TYR A 226 3.11 12.81 3.00
C TYR A 226 2.64 11.50 3.61
N LEU A 227 3.47 10.45 3.56
CA LEU A 227 3.16 9.16 4.16
C LEU A 227 3.94 8.99 5.47
N LYS A 228 3.28 8.47 6.49
CA LYS A 228 3.82 8.29 7.85
C LYS A 228 3.97 6.80 8.19
N GLU A 229 4.93 6.49 9.06
CA GLU A 229 5.26 5.16 9.58
C GLU A 229 5.67 4.11 8.53
N GLY A 230 4.75 3.65 7.68
CA GLY A 230 5.00 2.58 6.71
C GLY A 230 3.74 1.86 6.24
N PHE A 231 3.93 0.85 5.39
CA PHE A 231 2.85 -0.02 4.93
C PHE A 231 2.60 -1.16 5.92
N MET A 232 1.32 -1.37 6.22
CA MET A 232 0.82 -2.44 7.08
C MET A 232 0.08 -3.49 6.26
N PHE A 233 0.41 -4.75 6.48
CA PHE A 233 -0.37 -5.91 6.05
C PHE A 233 -0.95 -6.58 7.29
N ALA A 234 -2.26 -6.47 7.46
CA ALA A 234 -2.98 -6.94 8.64
C ALA A 234 -3.86 -8.16 8.36
N GLU A 235 -3.92 -9.05 9.35
CA GLU A 235 -4.82 -10.20 9.45
C GLU A 235 -5.22 -10.34 10.92
N ASN A 236 -6.52 -10.50 11.19
CA ASN A 236 -7.03 -10.52 12.56
C ASN A 236 -6.43 -11.69 13.35
N GLY A 237 -6.03 -11.41 14.59
CA GLY A 237 -5.40 -12.40 15.49
C GLY A 237 -3.93 -12.71 15.16
N LYS A 238 -3.32 -12.02 14.19
CA LYS A 238 -1.89 -12.17 13.87
C LYS A 238 -1.15 -10.82 13.97
N PRO A 239 0.17 -10.84 14.23
CA PRO A 239 1.00 -9.66 14.08
C PRO A 239 0.96 -9.11 12.66
N CYS A 240 0.91 -7.79 12.52
CA CYS A 240 0.99 -7.13 11.21
C CYS A 240 2.39 -7.34 10.60
N LYS A 241 2.45 -7.61 9.30
CA LYS A 241 3.69 -7.51 8.53
C LYS A 241 3.86 -6.05 8.13
N PHE A 242 4.95 -5.42 8.58
CA PHE A 242 5.14 -3.98 8.50
C PHE A 242 6.38 -3.63 7.66
N TYR A 243 6.22 -2.64 6.78
CA TYR A 243 7.25 -2.12 5.90
C TYR A 243 7.46 -0.63 6.22
N PRO A 244 8.40 -0.29 7.13
CA PRO A 244 8.64 1.09 7.52
C PRO A 244 9.10 1.92 6.33
N TYR A 245 8.60 3.15 6.24
CA TYR A 245 9.15 4.11 5.29
C TYR A 245 10.58 4.47 5.66
N LEU A 246 11.42 4.61 4.64
CA LEU A 246 12.73 5.25 4.77
C LEU A 246 12.53 6.75 4.95
N ASP A 247 13.37 7.36 5.81
CA ASP A 247 13.45 8.80 5.97
C ASP A 247 13.91 9.49 4.68
N LEU A 248 13.58 10.77 4.53
CA LEU A 248 13.82 11.49 3.28
C LEU A 248 15.31 11.65 2.92
N ASP A 249 16.22 11.73 3.90
CA ASP A 249 17.67 11.79 3.63
C ASP A 249 18.17 10.43 3.10
N THR A 250 17.70 9.32 3.68
CA THR A 250 17.98 7.98 3.15
C THR A 250 17.43 7.82 1.73
N VAL A 251 16.21 8.27 1.47
CA VAL A 251 15.60 8.21 0.13
C VAL A 251 16.40 9.07 -0.87
N GLU A 252 16.81 10.28 -0.49
CA GLU A 252 17.64 11.15 -1.33
C GLU A 252 18.98 10.48 -1.69
N ARG A 253 19.67 9.90 -0.70
CA ARG A 253 21.00 9.30 -0.88
C ARG A 253 20.96 8.00 -1.68
N LYS A 254 19.99 7.12 -1.41
CA LYS A 254 19.94 5.76 -1.99
C LYS A 254 19.05 5.68 -3.22
N PHE A 255 18.00 6.48 -3.30
CA PHE A 255 16.96 6.43 -4.33
C PHE A 255 16.75 7.80 -4.98
N TYR A 256 17.86 8.49 -5.29
CA TYR A 256 17.87 9.89 -5.75
C TYR A 256 16.93 10.20 -6.92
N LYS A 257 16.81 9.28 -7.90
CA LYS A 257 15.91 9.48 -9.05
C LYS A 257 14.44 9.48 -8.62
N PHE A 258 14.06 8.57 -7.73
CA PHE A 258 12.74 8.55 -7.12
C PHE A 258 12.51 9.83 -6.32
N TRP A 259 13.45 10.20 -5.45
CA TRP A 259 13.39 11.40 -4.61
C TRP A 259 13.12 12.69 -5.42
N LYS A 260 13.77 12.84 -6.58
CA LYS A 260 13.59 14.01 -7.46
C LYS A 260 12.19 14.21 -8.01
N SER A 261 11.37 13.17 -8.00
CA SER A 261 10.07 13.12 -8.67
C SER A 261 8.91 12.78 -7.72
N MET A 262 9.19 12.73 -6.42
CA MET A 262 8.25 12.28 -5.39
C MET A 262 7.12 13.28 -5.10
#